data_AF-A0A7X8XNT3-F1
#
_entry.id   AF-A0A7X8XNT3-F1
#
_cell.length_a   1.000
_cell.length_b   1.000
_cell.length_c   1.000
_cell.angle_alpha   90.00
_cell.angle_beta   90.00
_cell.angle_gamma   90.00
#
_symmetry.space_group_name_H-M   'P 1'
#
loop_
_entity.id
_entity.type
_entity.pdbx_description
1 polymer ?
#
loop_
_entity_poly.entity_id
_entity_poly.type
_entity_poly.pdbx_seq_one_letter_code
_entity_poly.pdbx_strand_id
1 'polypeptide(L)'
;MPYRKEWPLRMMGPDKSGLTMTAMGDPIPPPRPGGPFRILFLGSSALRGGGVVPFQSIPGHLQRLLHEEGIAVETINGGAPGSDSGQQLRYLLESFDTLQPDLVVHHGGNNEFFRFLIHKQLNPHWSARAEKLRLALDHLALYRWLAPRFQRPSPPISAAGVSIFALTSKVAREDVPLVEDRYEKNLTAMGRAGRVRGVPVVLSSLAVNEMFPPKDPFPEGSPALQADLEKAFREGRLVAFLVDQVRRHPDQAWARFALGQLLVREGREEEAAVHLSAAVELDPAPVRTLPSQGLRAERAARASGALFLDVPASLRRSHGPILGDQLFLDHCHYLPEANRAVARELVGLLKSRGILPAPSQPPLSCRQDPLDLEAFQGHDDFRPDDRQAPRDWDFLPRELIVKMGWEQRAFQHPAGHVSQLQANPVQDPLQAEVLQGHLAYLALKPELAVQHYRKALTAAPEHAVLWRNLGHALAQTDQLAEALDCWEEFLSRGGQDPHLVEILRATGHRIEPSPGRPPAGSPKRT
;
A
#
# COMPACT_ATOMS: atom_id res chain seq x y z
N MET A 1 16.59 8.30 20.44
CA MET A 1 15.86 7.25 19.71
C MET A 1 14.72 7.84 18.90
N PRO A 2 14.71 7.66 17.57
CA PRO A 2 13.60 8.07 16.70
C PRO A 2 12.24 7.55 17.16
N TYR A 3 12.23 6.35 17.77
CA TYR A 3 11.01 5.63 18.13
C TYR A 3 10.55 5.80 19.59
N ARG A 4 11.28 6.56 20.42
CA ARG A 4 10.89 6.81 21.84
C ARG A 4 9.81 7.87 21.99
N LYS A 5 9.78 8.81 21.06
CA LYS A 5 8.81 9.90 21.08
C LYS A 5 7.56 9.47 20.34
N GLU A 6 6.42 9.97 20.80
CA GLU A 6 5.19 9.77 20.06
C GLU A 6 5.29 10.42 18.69
N TRP A 7 4.88 9.65 17.68
CA TRP A 7 4.61 10.15 16.35
C TRP A 7 3.11 10.09 16.17
N PRO A 8 2.40 11.21 16.37
CA PRO A 8 0.96 11.21 16.27
C PRO A 8 0.58 10.89 14.83
N LEU A 9 -0.12 9.77 14.65
CA LEU A 9 -0.71 9.37 13.38
C LEU A 9 -2.12 8.90 13.68
N ARG A 10 -3.12 9.50 13.03
CA ARG A 10 -4.49 9.05 13.14
C ARG A 10 -4.64 7.79 12.27
N MET A 11 -4.84 6.64 12.92
CA MET A 11 -5.04 5.35 12.24
C MET A 11 -6.52 5.19 11.85
N MET A 12 -7.39 5.08 12.85
CA MET A 12 -8.85 5.10 12.76
C MET A 12 -9.38 5.87 13.96
N GLY A 13 -10.59 6.38 13.87
CA GLY A 13 -11.22 7.04 15.02
C GLY A 13 -12.62 7.53 14.70
N PRO A 14 -13.36 7.98 15.73
CA PRO A 14 -14.73 8.41 15.54
C PRO A 14 -14.81 9.62 14.60
N ASP A 15 -15.86 9.67 13.80
CA ASP A 15 -16.34 10.88 13.14
C ASP A 15 -17.22 11.71 14.10
N LYS A 16 -17.90 12.72 13.55
CA LYS A 16 -18.85 13.54 14.31
C LYS A 16 -20.12 12.77 14.72
N SER A 17 -20.49 11.71 14.02
CA SER A 17 -21.64 10.86 14.35
C SER A 17 -21.32 9.79 15.41
N GLY A 18 -20.04 9.56 15.70
CA GLY A 18 -19.55 8.57 16.66
C GLY A 18 -19.21 7.22 16.02
N LEU A 19 -19.38 7.06 14.70
CA LEU A 19 -18.92 5.88 13.97
C LEU A 19 -17.41 5.92 13.80
N THR A 20 -16.76 4.77 13.96
CA THR A 20 -15.32 4.67 13.71
C THR A 20 -15.06 4.70 12.22
N MET A 21 -14.18 5.57 11.77
CA MET A 21 -13.81 5.71 10.36
C MET A 21 -12.42 5.15 10.09
N THR A 22 -12.22 4.54 8.93
CA THR A 22 -10.90 4.25 8.38
C THR A 22 -10.18 5.56 8.02
N ALA A 23 -8.87 5.50 7.77
CA ALA A 23 -8.11 6.63 7.22
C ALA A 23 -8.57 7.06 5.81
N MET A 24 -9.41 6.25 5.14
CA MET A 24 -9.98 6.54 3.82
C MET A 24 -11.38 7.14 3.90
N GLY A 25 -11.94 7.31 5.10
CA GLY A 25 -13.31 7.83 5.27
C GLY A 25 -14.39 6.76 5.10
N ASP A 26 -14.04 5.47 5.20
CA ASP A 26 -15.03 4.39 5.21
C ASP A 26 -15.51 4.13 6.64
N PRO A 27 -16.83 4.10 6.89
CA PRO A 27 -17.37 3.84 8.22
C PRO A 27 -17.24 2.36 8.56
N ILE A 28 -16.89 2.08 9.82
CA ILE A 28 -16.76 0.74 10.37
C ILE A 28 -17.92 0.51 11.32
N PRO A 29 -18.85 -0.40 11.00
CA PRO A 29 -19.94 -0.71 11.91
C PRO A 29 -19.39 -1.39 13.18
N PRO A 30 -20.00 -1.13 14.34
CA PRO A 30 -19.60 -1.74 15.60
C PRO A 30 -19.81 -3.27 15.55
N PRO A 31 -18.98 -4.05 16.26
CA PRO A 31 -19.17 -5.49 16.32
C PRO A 31 -20.51 -5.84 16.96
N ARG A 32 -21.17 -6.88 16.44
CA ARG A 32 -22.46 -7.37 16.96
C ARG A 32 -22.52 -8.90 16.92
N PRO A 33 -23.29 -9.54 17.82
CA PRO A 33 -23.57 -10.98 17.74
C PRO A 33 -24.20 -11.36 16.40
N GLY A 34 -23.71 -12.45 15.80
CA GLY A 34 -24.16 -12.91 14.48
C GLY A 34 -23.85 -11.93 13.34
N GLY A 35 -22.86 -11.05 13.52
CA GLY A 35 -22.27 -10.24 12.45
C GLY A 35 -21.38 -11.08 11.51
N PRO A 36 -20.89 -10.46 10.43
CA PRO A 36 -19.93 -11.10 9.53
C PRO A 36 -18.60 -11.41 10.23
N PHE A 37 -17.81 -12.33 9.67
CA PHE A 37 -16.46 -12.62 10.14
C PHE A 37 -15.53 -11.44 9.84
N ARG A 38 -14.95 -10.84 10.89
CA ARG A 38 -14.23 -9.57 10.82
C ARG A 38 -12.73 -9.80 10.63
N ILE A 39 -12.19 -9.23 9.56
CA ILE A 39 -10.76 -9.31 9.22
C ILE A 39 -10.15 -7.92 9.32
N LEU A 40 -9.31 -7.69 10.34
CA LEU A 40 -8.57 -6.45 10.48
C LEU A 40 -7.25 -6.52 9.71
N PHE A 41 -7.08 -5.61 8.76
CA PHE A 41 -5.82 -5.42 8.05
C PHE A 41 -5.01 -4.28 8.65
N LEU A 42 -3.71 -4.52 8.87
CA LEU A 42 -2.77 -3.56 9.45
C LEU A 42 -1.59 -3.33 8.51
N GLY A 43 -1.24 -2.07 8.29
CA GLY A 43 -0.19 -1.71 7.36
C GLY A 43 -0.16 -0.21 7.12
N SER A 44 0.52 0.21 6.05
CA SER A 44 0.66 1.63 5.70
C SER A 44 -0.12 2.02 4.45
N SER A 45 0.41 2.95 3.64
CA SER A 45 -0.22 3.44 2.42
C SER A 45 -0.35 2.37 1.34
N ALA A 46 0.58 1.42 1.25
CA ALA A 46 0.50 0.31 0.30
C ALA A 46 -0.72 -0.58 0.58
N LEU A 47 -0.92 -1.02 1.83
CA LEU A 47 -2.10 -1.78 2.23
C LEU A 47 -3.40 -0.97 2.08
N ARG A 48 -3.35 0.33 2.45
CA ARG A 48 -4.49 1.24 2.28
C ARG A 48 -4.98 1.26 0.82
N GLY A 49 -4.11 0.96 -0.14
CA GLY A 49 -4.40 1.05 -1.57
C GLY A 49 -4.04 2.43 -2.12
N GLY A 50 -2.91 3.01 -1.71
CA GLY A 50 -2.46 4.29 -2.28
C GLY A 50 -2.40 4.25 -3.81
N GLY A 51 -3.17 5.11 -4.47
CA GLY A 51 -3.27 5.16 -5.92
C GLY A 51 -4.36 4.25 -6.54
N VAL A 52 -5.13 3.53 -5.72
CA VAL A 52 -6.33 2.79 -6.14
C VAL A 52 -7.52 3.13 -5.23
N VAL A 53 -8.74 2.77 -5.63
CA VAL A 53 -9.91 2.92 -4.77
C VAL A 53 -9.91 1.85 -3.66
N PRO A 54 -10.55 2.07 -2.50
CA PRO A 54 -10.54 1.11 -1.38
C PRO A 54 -10.94 -0.32 -1.79
N PHE A 55 -11.90 -0.48 -2.70
CA PHE A 55 -12.40 -1.78 -3.19
C PHE A 55 -11.38 -2.55 -4.04
N GLN A 56 -10.33 -1.88 -4.50
CA GLN A 56 -9.21 -2.43 -5.27
C GLN A 56 -7.95 -2.65 -4.44
N SER A 57 -8.00 -2.31 -3.15
CA SER A 57 -6.97 -2.70 -2.21
C SER A 57 -7.02 -4.21 -1.93
N ILE A 58 -5.98 -4.75 -1.28
CA ILE A 58 -5.96 -6.15 -0.82
C ILE A 58 -7.20 -6.49 0.02
N PRO A 59 -7.59 -5.70 1.05
CA PRO A 59 -8.84 -5.91 1.80
C PRO A 59 -10.09 -5.97 0.91
N GLY A 60 -10.26 -5.00 0.02
CA GLY A 60 -11.44 -4.91 -0.85
C GLY A 60 -11.57 -6.11 -1.80
N HIS A 61 -10.46 -6.50 -2.45
CA HIS A 61 -10.45 -7.70 -3.29
C HIS A 61 -10.70 -8.97 -2.49
N LEU A 62 -10.14 -9.10 -1.28
CA LEU A 62 -10.35 -10.28 -0.44
C LEU A 62 -11.82 -10.39 -0.01
N GLN A 63 -12.44 -9.28 0.42
CA GLN A 63 -13.86 -9.25 0.77
C GLN A 63 -14.73 -9.75 -0.38
N ARG A 64 -14.48 -9.21 -1.58
CA ARG A 64 -15.23 -9.59 -2.78
C ARG A 64 -15.06 -11.06 -3.16
N LEU A 65 -13.83 -11.57 -3.16
CA LEU A 65 -13.57 -12.98 -3.45
C LEU A 65 -14.31 -13.92 -2.50
N LEU A 66 -14.43 -13.56 -1.21
CA LEU A 66 -15.13 -14.36 -0.22
C LEU A 66 -16.66 -14.21 -0.33
N HIS A 67 -17.16 -13.02 -0.65
CA HIS A 67 -18.58 -12.78 -0.95
C HIS A 67 -19.06 -13.53 -2.20
N GLU A 68 -18.23 -13.62 -3.24
CA GLU A 68 -18.47 -14.43 -4.45
C GLU A 68 -18.61 -15.93 -4.12
N GLU A 69 -18.11 -16.37 -2.96
CA GLU A 69 -18.25 -17.74 -2.45
C GLU A 69 -19.35 -17.88 -1.39
N GLY A 70 -20.10 -16.81 -1.11
CA GLY A 70 -21.16 -16.81 -0.11
C GLY A 70 -20.66 -16.79 1.34
N ILE A 71 -19.40 -16.43 1.58
CA ILE A 71 -18.82 -16.32 2.92
C ILE A 71 -19.06 -14.90 3.42
N ALA A 72 -19.80 -14.74 4.52
CA ALA A 72 -20.08 -13.45 5.12
C ALA A 72 -18.85 -12.91 5.87
N VAL A 73 -18.09 -12.05 5.21
CA VAL A 73 -16.91 -11.38 5.79
C VAL A 73 -17.03 -9.87 5.74
N GLU A 74 -16.38 -9.22 6.70
CA GLU A 74 -16.15 -7.79 6.71
C GLU A 74 -14.65 -7.53 6.87
N THR A 75 -14.08 -6.84 5.89
CA THR A 75 -12.67 -6.44 5.92
C THR A 75 -12.56 -5.01 6.41
N ILE A 76 -11.68 -4.80 7.39
CA ILE A 76 -11.42 -3.48 7.97
C ILE A 76 -10.04 -3.05 7.50
N ASN A 77 -9.99 -2.05 6.62
CA ASN A 77 -8.73 -1.51 6.11
C ASN A 77 -8.10 -0.53 7.11
N GLY A 78 -7.23 -1.04 7.99
CA GLY A 78 -6.45 -0.24 8.94
C GLY A 78 -5.14 0.33 8.37
N GLY A 79 -5.01 0.42 7.05
CA GLY A 79 -3.85 0.99 6.39
C GLY A 79 -3.70 2.49 6.69
N ALA A 80 -2.62 2.88 7.37
CA ALA A 80 -2.35 4.27 7.73
C ALA A 80 -1.06 4.79 7.08
N PRO A 81 -1.12 5.78 6.17
CA PRO A 81 0.04 6.31 5.47
C PRO A 81 1.13 6.78 6.43
N GLY A 82 2.39 6.49 6.10
CA GLY A 82 3.53 6.86 6.94
C GLY A 82 3.66 6.07 8.26
N SER A 83 2.74 5.16 8.59
CA SER A 83 2.85 4.34 9.82
C SER A 83 4.01 3.35 9.77
N ASP A 84 4.68 3.18 10.91
CA ASP A 84 5.65 2.12 11.18
C ASP A 84 5.02 0.96 12.01
N SER A 85 5.69 -0.18 12.04
CA SER A 85 5.24 -1.42 12.71
C SER A 85 4.94 -1.24 14.20
N GLY A 86 5.59 -0.31 14.90
CA GLY A 86 5.31 -0.04 16.31
C GLY A 86 4.03 0.78 16.51
N GLN A 87 3.68 1.66 15.58
CA GLN A 87 2.37 2.34 15.60
C GLN A 87 1.26 1.33 15.30
N GLN A 88 1.47 0.47 14.31
CA GLN A 88 0.53 -0.60 13.95
C GLN A 88 0.33 -1.60 15.10
N LEU A 89 1.38 -1.93 15.87
CA LEU A 89 1.26 -2.80 17.05
C LEU A 89 0.41 -2.14 18.14
N ARG A 90 0.65 -0.86 18.46
CA ARG A 90 -0.18 -0.15 19.45
C ARG A 90 -1.65 -0.16 19.03
N TYR A 91 -1.87 0.14 17.76
CA TYR A 91 -3.21 0.14 17.18
C TYR A 91 -3.88 -1.24 17.27
N LEU A 92 -3.18 -2.32 16.92
CA LEU A 92 -3.68 -3.69 17.08
C LEU A 92 -4.13 -3.98 18.52
N LEU A 93 -3.34 -3.58 19.51
CA LEU A 93 -3.64 -3.84 20.90
C LEU A 93 -4.95 -3.16 21.34
N GLU A 94 -5.21 -1.95 20.84
CA GLU A 94 -6.47 -1.21 21.05
C GLU A 94 -7.64 -1.80 20.25
N SER A 95 -7.37 -2.30 19.04
CA SER A 95 -8.37 -2.89 18.15
C SER A 95 -9.00 -4.18 18.67
N PHE A 96 -8.31 -4.93 19.53
CA PHE A 96 -8.90 -6.15 20.10
C PHE A 96 -10.17 -5.86 20.90
N ASP A 97 -10.19 -4.75 21.65
CA ASP A 97 -11.33 -4.39 22.49
C ASP A 97 -12.37 -3.57 21.69
N THR A 98 -11.89 -2.71 20.78
CA THR A 98 -12.75 -1.77 20.04
C THR A 98 -13.38 -2.36 18.78
N LEU A 99 -12.64 -3.18 18.03
CA LEU A 99 -13.08 -3.73 16.74
C LEU A 99 -13.39 -5.22 16.79
N GLN A 100 -12.92 -5.92 17.81
CA GLN A 100 -13.11 -7.37 18.05
C GLN A 100 -12.91 -8.21 16.77
N PRO A 101 -11.71 -8.18 16.14
CA PRO A 101 -11.46 -8.92 14.91
C PRO A 101 -11.39 -10.43 15.15
N ASP A 102 -11.93 -11.21 14.22
CA ASP A 102 -11.80 -12.68 14.21
C ASP A 102 -10.47 -13.12 13.57
N LEU A 103 -9.88 -12.27 12.73
CA LEU A 103 -8.59 -12.48 12.08
C LEU A 103 -7.84 -11.15 11.94
N VAL A 104 -6.53 -11.18 12.12
CA VAL A 104 -5.65 -10.04 11.87
C VAL A 104 -4.66 -10.36 10.76
N VAL A 105 -4.50 -9.45 9.80
CA VAL A 105 -3.52 -9.55 8.72
C VAL A 105 -2.61 -8.34 8.76
N HIS A 106 -1.33 -8.55 9.04
CA HIS A 106 -0.32 -7.49 8.94
C HIS A 106 0.40 -7.55 7.59
N HIS A 107 0.26 -6.47 6.83
CA HIS A 107 0.91 -6.19 5.56
C HIS A 107 1.58 -4.80 5.62
N GLY A 108 2.62 -4.67 6.45
CA GLY A 108 3.38 -3.44 6.67
C GLY A 108 4.90 -3.63 6.72
N GLY A 109 5.67 -2.59 6.40
CA GLY A 109 7.14 -2.64 6.42
C GLY A 109 7.84 -1.56 5.59
N ASN A 110 7.12 -0.91 4.67
CA ASN A 110 7.70 0.10 3.77
C ASN A 110 8.27 1.35 4.46
N ASN A 111 7.76 1.69 5.65
CA ASN A 111 8.07 2.97 6.31
C ASN A 111 9.02 2.82 7.50
N GLU A 112 9.59 1.64 7.76
CA GLU A 112 10.37 1.40 8.98
C GLU A 112 11.56 2.37 9.13
N PHE A 113 12.16 2.79 8.00
CA PHE A 113 13.31 3.67 7.97
C PHE A 113 12.97 5.18 8.04
N PHE A 114 11.72 5.60 7.87
CA PHE A 114 11.38 7.02 7.73
C PHE A 114 11.77 7.85 8.95
N ARG A 115 11.33 7.40 10.13
CA ARG A 115 11.66 8.09 11.39
C ARG A 115 13.16 8.09 11.67
N PHE A 116 13.85 7.04 11.25
CA PHE A 116 15.28 6.92 11.40
C PHE A 116 16.05 7.91 10.52
N LEU A 117 15.68 8.02 9.23
CA LEU A 117 16.21 9.01 8.30
C LEU A 117 16.01 10.44 8.84
N ILE A 118 14.77 10.78 9.22
CA ILE A 118 14.46 12.10 9.81
C ILE A 118 15.31 12.35 11.06
N HIS A 119 15.47 11.35 11.92
CA HIS A 119 16.30 11.50 13.11
C HIS A 119 17.77 11.78 12.78
N LYS A 120 18.36 11.09 11.79
CA LYS A 120 19.73 11.35 11.35
C LYS A 120 19.88 12.73 10.72
N GLN A 121 18.90 13.18 9.94
CA GLN A 121 18.88 14.55 9.39
C GLN A 121 18.95 15.60 10.50
N LEU A 122 18.17 15.41 11.57
CA LEU A 122 18.11 16.33 12.70
C LEU A 122 19.28 16.18 13.68
N ASN A 123 20.05 15.10 13.59
CA ASN A 123 21.14 14.77 14.52
C ASN A 123 22.38 14.28 13.74
N PRO A 124 23.09 15.17 13.02
CA PRO A 124 24.19 14.77 12.13
C PRO A 124 25.38 14.11 12.82
N HIS A 125 25.54 14.32 14.14
CA HIS A 125 26.59 13.68 14.95
C HIS A 125 26.17 12.34 15.58
N TRP A 126 24.96 11.85 15.28
CA TRP A 126 24.47 10.57 15.80
C TRP A 126 25.22 9.38 15.15
N SER A 127 25.45 8.31 15.91
CA SER A 127 26.02 7.06 15.39
C SER A 127 25.34 5.81 15.96
N ALA A 128 25.27 4.73 15.18
CA ALA A 128 24.71 3.45 15.60
C ALA A 128 25.43 2.86 16.82
N ARG A 129 26.76 3.02 16.91
CA ARG A 129 27.55 2.53 18.04
C ARG A 129 27.16 3.20 19.34
N ALA A 130 27.04 4.53 19.34
CA ALA A 130 26.59 5.28 20.50
C ALA A 130 25.17 4.85 20.92
N GLU A 131 24.29 4.60 19.95
CA GLU A 131 22.93 4.15 20.22
C GLU A 131 22.87 2.72 20.79
N LYS A 132 23.66 1.78 20.27
CA LYS A 132 23.77 0.41 20.81
C LYS A 132 24.26 0.43 22.26
N LEU A 133 25.29 1.23 22.56
CA LEU A 133 25.78 1.41 23.93
C LEU A 133 24.68 2.01 24.81
N ARG A 134 23.99 3.03 24.32
CA ARG A 134 22.87 3.68 25.03
C ARG A 134 21.74 2.68 25.34
N LEU A 135 21.40 1.80 24.39
CA LEU A 135 20.41 0.73 24.58
C LEU A 135 20.85 -0.30 25.62
N ALA A 136 22.13 -0.71 25.59
CA ALA A 136 22.68 -1.60 26.61
C ALA A 136 22.60 -0.98 28.02
N LEU A 137 22.94 0.31 28.14
CA LEU A 137 22.83 1.05 29.40
C LEU A 137 21.38 1.23 29.86
N ASP A 138 20.40 1.25 28.94
CA ASP A 138 18.98 1.41 29.27
C ASP A 138 18.42 0.25 30.12
N HIS A 139 19.08 -0.90 30.12
CA HIS A 139 18.75 -2.01 31.01
C HIS A 139 19.14 -1.76 32.48
N LEU A 140 19.96 -0.74 32.75
CA LEU A 140 20.41 -0.39 34.10
C LEU A 140 19.44 0.62 34.73
N ALA A 141 18.86 0.27 35.88
CA ALA A 141 17.95 1.15 36.61
C ALA A 141 18.56 2.52 36.93
N LEU A 142 19.84 2.55 37.31
CA LEU A 142 20.59 3.78 37.58
C LEU A 142 20.68 4.68 36.35
N TYR A 143 20.97 4.11 35.18
CA TYR A 143 21.02 4.88 33.94
C TYR A 143 19.65 5.47 33.60
N ARG A 144 18.56 4.68 33.70
CA ARG A 144 17.20 5.18 33.46
C ARG A 144 16.82 6.33 34.42
N TRP A 145 17.34 6.32 35.64
CA TRP A 145 17.15 7.39 36.61
C TRP A 145 18.01 8.63 36.31
N LEU A 146 19.28 8.46 35.93
CA LEU A 146 20.20 9.58 35.63
C LEU A 146 19.93 10.23 34.27
N ALA A 147 19.69 9.44 33.23
CA ALA A 147 19.67 9.89 31.86
C ALA A 147 18.71 11.07 31.58
N PRO A 148 17.47 11.09 32.10
CA PRO A 148 16.57 12.24 31.90
C PRO A 148 17.08 13.56 32.49
N ARG A 149 17.99 13.53 33.47
CA ARG A 149 18.55 14.72 34.13
C ARG A 149 19.66 15.38 33.31
N PHE A 150 20.29 14.63 32.41
CA PHE A 150 21.41 15.11 31.58
C PHE A 150 21.07 15.16 30.09
N GLN A 151 20.02 14.44 29.67
CA GLN A 151 19.54 14.49 28.29
C GLN A 151 18.78 15.81 28.06
N ARG A 152 19.32 16.65 27.18
CA ARG A 152 18.53 17.74 26.62
C ARG A 152 17.33 17.14 25.90
N PRO A 153 16.11 17.68 26.08
CA PRO A 153 14.98 17.28 25.27
C PRO A 153 15.38 17.50 23.81
N SER A 154 15.42 16.44 23.01
CA SER A 154 15.44 16.64 21.56
C SER A 154 14.18 17.47 21.20
N PRO A 155 14.17 18.26 20.13
CA PRO A 155 12.91 18.81 19.63
C PRO A 155 11.91 17.68 19.33
N PRO A 156 10.59 17.92 19.43
CA PRO A 156 9.60 16.99 18.89
C PRO A 156 9.92 16.77 17.40
N ILE A 157 9.87 15.52 16.95
CA ILE A 157 10.06 15.22 15.53
C ILE A 157 8.72 15.53 14.86
N SER A 158 8.58 16.73 14.29
CA SER A 158 7.45 17.09 13.43
C SER A 158 7.87 16.91 11.98
N ALA A 159 7.16 16.07 11.24
CA ALA A 159 7.30 15.96 9.78
C ALA A 159 6.30 16.83 9.02
N ALA A 160 5.60 17.75 9.71
CA ALA A 160 4.68 18.67 9.02
C ALA A 160 5.46 19.46 7.95
N GLY A 161 5.16 19.19 6.67
CA GLY A 161 5.81 19.81 5.52
C GLY A 161 7.14 19.19 5.07
N VAL A 162 7.67 18.15 5.73
CA VAL A 162 8.92 17.50 5.30
C VAL A 162 8.60 16.32 4.37
N SER A 163 8.89 16.50 3.08
CA SER A 163 8.83 15.39 2.12
C SER A 163 9.94 14.37 2.41
N ILE A 164 9.58 13.10 2.62
CA ILE A 164 10.54 12.00 2.76
C ILE A 164 11.48 11.91 1.56
N PHE A 165 11.02 12.37 0.40
CA PHE A 165 11.82 12.40 -0.81
C PHE A 165 12.93 13.44 -0.78
N ALA A 166 12.77 14.51 0.00
CA ALA A 166 13.72 15.62 0.12
C ALA A 166 14.79 15.42 1.21
N LEU A 167 14.79 14.30 1.94
CA LEU A 167 15.81 14.03 2.96
C LEU A 167 17.17 13.73 2.32
N THR A 168 18.23 14.30 2.88
CA THR A 168 19.62 14.07 2.44
C THR A 168 20.38 13.09 3.33
N SER A 169 19.83 12.76 4.51
CA SER A 169 20.34 11.74 5.42
C SER A 169 20.37 10.35 4.78
N LYS A 170 21.39 9.56 5.10
CA LYS A 170 21.56 8.17 4.62
C LYS A 170 21.58 7.15 5.76
N VAL A 171 21.13 5.93 5.48
CA VAL A 171 21.24 4.72 6.30
C VAL A 171 22.55 4.03 5.95
N ALA A 172 23.42 3.87 6.95
CA ALA A 172 24.62 3.05 6.79
C ALA A 172 24.26 1.57 7.03
N ARG A 173 25.05 0.64 6.47
CA ARG A 173 24.83 -0.81 6.68
C ARG A 173 24.75 -1.22 8.14
N GLU A 174 25.51 -0.57 9.02
CA GLU A 174 25.51 -0.84 10.47
C GLU A 174 24.24 -0.36 11.19
N ASP A 175 23.46 0.53 10.55
CA ASP A 175 22.19 1.04 11.05
C ASP A 175 21.04 0.06 10.80
N VAL A 176 21.09 -0.70 9.69
CA VAL A 176 19.98 -1.57 9.23
C VAL A 176 19.48 -2.51 10.33
N PRO A 177 20.34 -3.25 11.06
CA PRO A 177 19.87 -4.13 12.13
C PRO A 177 19.11 -3.41 13.25
N LEU A 178 19.39 -2.13 13.53
CA LEU A 178 18.68 -1.38 14.57
C LEU A 178 17.20 -1.19 14.23
N VAL A 179 16.90 -1.01 12.95
CA VAL A 179 15.54 -0.83 12.43
C VAL A 179 14.86 -2.20 12.29
N GLU A 180 15.55 -3.17 11.67
CA GLU A 180 15.00 -4.50 11.44
C GLU A 180 14.75 -5.31 12.70
N ASP A 181 15.65 -5.26 13.69
CA ASP A 181 15.46 -5.99 14.95
C ASP A 181 14.25 -5.42 15.71
N ARG A 182 13.98 -4.12 15.56
CA ARG A 182 12.75 -3.51 16.10
C ARG A 182 11.52 -4.00 15.33
N TYR A 183 11.56 -3.99 13.99
CA TYR A 183 10.50 -4.51 13.14
C TYR A 183 10.14 -5.96 13.52
N GLU A 184 11.13 -6.86 13.58
CA GLU A 184 10.96 -8.27 13.98
C GLU A 184 10.32 -8.40 15.38
N LYS A 185 10.77 -7.59 16.35
CA LYS A 185 10.20 -7.58 17.71
C LYS A 185 8.73 -7.14 17.70
N ASN A 186 8.38 -6.11 16.94
CA ASN A 186 7.00 -5.62 16.87
C ASN A 186 6.09 -6.67 16.22
N LEU A 187 6.51 -7.30 15.12
CA LEU A 187 5.74 -8.36 14.47
C LEU A 187 5.58 -9.59 15.36
N THR A 188 6.64 -9.99 16.07
CA THR A 188 6.57 -11.08 17.05
C THR A 188 5.55 -10.75 18.15
N ALA A 189 5.51 -9.50 18.61
CA ALA A 189 4.54 -9.04 19.60
C ALA A 189 3.11 -9.04 19.06
N MET A 190 2.88 -8.66 17.80
CA MET A 190 1.56 -8.76 17.15
C MET A 190 1.06 -10.20 17.14
N GLY A 191 1.89 -11.14 16.67
CA GLY A 191 1.54 -12.57 16.64
C GLY A 191 1.27 -13.14 18.03
N ARG A 192 2.07 -12.77 19.04
CA ARG A 192 1.84 -13.17 20.44
C ARG A 192 0.55 -12.58 21.01
N ALA A 193 0.24 -11.33 20.70
CA ALA A 193 -0.97 -10.67 21.18
C ALA A 193 -2.24 -11.33 20.64
N GLY A 194 -2.24 -11.70 19.35
CA GLY A 194 -3.32 -12.49 18.76
C GLY A 194 -3.45 -13.87 19.39
N ARG A 195 -2.33 -14.60 19.55
CA ARG A 195 -2.32 -15.91 20.21
C ARG A 195 -2.90 -15.89 21.63
N VAL A 196 -2.53 -14.89 22.44
CA VAL A 196 -3.05 -14.73 23.81
C VAL A 196 -4.57 -14.52 23.82
N ARG A 197 -5.12 -13.88 22.78
CA ARG A 197 -6.55 -13.59 22.63
C ARG A 197 -7.32 -14.65 21.82
N GLY A 198 -6.63 -15.68 21.34
CA GLY A 198 -7.24 -16.69 20.46
C GLY A 198 -7.60 -16.18 19.06
N VAL A 199 -7.05 -15.03 18.64
CA VAL A 199 -7.26 -14.44 17.32
C VAL A 199 -6.09 -14.82 16.40
N PRO A 200 -6.30 -15.56 15.31
CA PRO A 200 -5.27 -15.85 14.34
C PRO A 200 -4.64 -14.59 13.76
N VAL A 201 -3.32 -14.62 13.54
CA VAL A 201 -2.57 -13.52 12.93
C VAL A 201 -1.83 -14.06 11.71
N VAL A 202 -1.93 -13.33 10.60
CA VAL A 202 -1.09 -13.51 9.41
C VAL A 202 -0.09 -12.37 9.37
N LEU A 203 1.20 -12.70 9.30
CA LEU A 203 2.27 -11.75 9.03
C LEU A 203 2.75 -11.98 7.59
N SER A 204 2.74 -10.94 6.76
CA SER A 204 3.26 -11.05 5.39
C SER A 204 4.60 -10.34 5.21
N SER A 205 5.47 -10.89 4.37
CA SER A 205 6.50 -10.09 3.70
C SER A 205 5.84 -9.17 2.66
N LEU A 206 6.55 -8.12 2.22
CA LEU A 206 6.05 -7.16 1.24
C LEU A 206 6.89 -7.25 -0.03
N ALA A 207 6.22 -7.23 -1.18
CA ALA A 207 6.89 -6.99 -2.45
C ALA A 207 7.03 -5.49 -2.69
N VAL A 208 8.03 -5.12 -3.49
CA VAL A 208 8.33 -3.75 -3.86
C VAL A 208 8.70 -3.71 -5.33
N ASN A 209 8.61 -2.53 -5.94
CA ASN A 209 9.04 -2.33 -7.31
C ASN A 209 10.57 -2.34 -7.39
N GLU A 210 11.16 -3.46 -7.77
CA GLU A 210 12.61 -3.64 -7.94
C GLU A 210 13.16 -2.85 -9.13
N MET A 211 12.28 -2.40 -10.03
CA MET A 211 12.60 -1.55 -11.19
C MET A 211 12.54 -0.06 -10.86
N PHE A 212 12.08 0.32 -9.66
CA PHE A 212 12.18 1.70 -9.19
C PHE A 212 13.59 1.97 -8.63
N PRO A 213 14.28 3.06 -9.05
CA PRO A 213 15.68 3.30 -8.74
C PRO A 213 15.97 3.56 -7.25
N PRO A 214 17.10 3.06 -6.70
CA PRO A 214 17.53 3.39 -5.35
C PRO A 214 17.98 4.86 -5.27
N LYS A 215 17.99 5.45 -4.07
CA LYS A 215 18.51 6.83 -3.85
C LYS A 215 20.05 6.87 -3.75
N ASP A 216 20.69 6.22 -4.69
CA ASP A 216 22.13 6.17 -4.88
C ASP A 216 22.37 6.42 -6.38
N PRO A 217 22.57 7.67 -6.81
CA PRO A 217 22.80 7.95 -8.23
C PRO A 217 24.22 7.57 -8.66
N PHE A 218 24.44 7.54 -9.97
CA PHE A 218 25.78 7.44 -10.53
C PHE A 218 26.67 8.57 -9.97
N PRO A 219 27.93 8.32 -9.59
CA PRO A 219 28.78 9.35 -9.00
C PRO A 219 29.35 10.26 -10.10
N GLU A 220 28.56 11.26 -10.50
CA GLU A 220 28.88 12.26 -11.54
C GLU A 220 30.20 13.02 -11.29
N GLY A 221 30.64 13.09 -10.03
CA GLY A 221 31.92 13.71 -9.66
C GLY A 221 33.19 12.93 -10.03
N SER A 222 33.09 11.82 -10.79
CA SER A 222 34.22 10.98 -11.19
C SER A 222 34.40 10.95 -12.72
N PRO A 223 35.19 11.88 -13.30
CA PRO A 223 35.42 11.93 -14.75
C PRO A 223 36.03 10.65 -15.34
N ALA A 224 36.89 9.97 -14.57
CA ALA A 224 37.48 8.71 -14.99
C ALA A 224 36.43 7.60 -15.13
N LEU A 225 35.52 7.48 -14.14
CA LEU A 225 34.43 6.51 -14.19
C LEU A 225 33.48 6.80 -15.37
N GLN A 226 33.16 8.07 -15.60
CA GLN A 226 32.34 8.49 -16.73
C GLN A 226 32.99 8.13 -18.07
N ALA A 227 34.28 8.43 -18.24
CA ALA A 227 35.02 8.08 -19.45
C ALA A 227 35.09 6.56 -19.69
N ASP A 228 35.30 5.77 -18.63
CA ASP A 228 35.33 4.31 -18.72
C ASP A 228 33.96 3.72 -19.07
N LEU A 229 32.88 4.27 -18.50
CA LEU A 229 31.51 3.89 -18.83
C LEU A 229 31.17 4.21 -20.29
N GLU A 230 31.49 5.40 -20.77
CA GLU A 230 31.29 5.80 -22.17
C GLU A 230 32.10 4.95 -23.14
N LYS A 231 33.35 4.62 -22.79
CA LYS A 231 34.18 3.67 -23.54
C LYS A 231 33.54 2.29 -23.59
N ALA A 232 33.10 1.77 -22.45
CA ALA A 232 32.42 0.48 -22.38
C ALA A 232 31.14 0.44 -23.22
N PHE A 233 30.38 1.54 -23.27
CA PHE A 233 29.23 1.68 -24.16
C PHE A 233 29.61 1.60 -25.64
N ARG A 234 30.57 2.40 -26.10
CA ARG A 234 31.01 2.41 -27.50
C ARG A 234 31.51 1.05 -27.97
N GLU A 235 32.11 0.28 -27.06
CA GLU A 235 32.68 -1.03 -27.35
C GLU A 235 31.69 -2.19 -27.13
N GLY A 236 30.44 -1.92 -26.71
CA GLY A 236 29.44 -2.95 -26.43
C GLY A 236 29.76 -3.83 -25.21
N ARG A 237 30.57 -3.31 -24.27
CA ARG A 237 31.06 -4.04 -23.08
C ARG A 237 30.44 -3.53 -21.77
N LEU A 238 29.25 -2.92 -21.82
CA LEU A 238 28.60 -2.34 -20.63
C LEU A 238 28.34 -3.36 -19.51
N VAL A 239 27.84 -4.56 -19.84
CA VAL A 239 27.61 -5.61 -18.84
C VAL A 239 28.92 -5.95 -18.13
N ALA A 240 29.99 -6.20 -18.89
CA ALA A 240 31.29 -6.55 -18.32
C ALA A 240 31.86 -5.42 -17.43
N PHE A 241 31.69 -4.16 -17.85
CA PHE A 241 32.06 -3.00 -17.05
C PHE A 241 31.28 -2.95 -15.73
N LEU A 242 29.95 -3.07 -15.77
CA LEU A 242 29.11 -3.01 -14.58
C LEU A 242 29.34 -4.20 -13.63
N VAL A 243 29.60 -5.40 -14.15
CA VAL A 243 30.01 -6.57 -13.35
C VAL A 243 31.31 -6.28 -12.60
N ASP A 244 32.29 -5.66 -13.24
CA ASP A 244 33.54 -5.26 -12.59
C ASP A 244 33.33 -4.15 -11.54
N GLN A 245 32.45 -3.17 -11.81
CA GLN A 245 32.07 -2.15 -10.82
C GLN A 245 31.41 -2.79 -9.59
N VAL A 246 30.46 -3.70 -9.77
CA VAL A 246 29.79 -4.41 -8.66
C VAL A 246 30.80 -5.25 -7.86
N ARG A 247 31.81 -5.82 -8.51
CA ARG A 247 32.88 -6.58 -7.84
C ARG A 247 33.78 -5.68 -6.99
N ARG A 248 34.20 -4.53 -7.52
CA ARG A 248 35.09 -3.59 -6.83
C ARG A 248 34.37 -2.76 -5.75
N HIS A 249 33.09 -2.48 -5.96
CA HIS A 249 32.26 -1.64 -5.10
C HIS A 249 30.94 -2.36 -4.78
N PRO A 250 30.98 -3.44 -3.97
CA PRO A 250 29.81 -4.28 -3.69
C PRO A 250 28.77 -3.59 -2.79
N ASP A 251 28.98 -2.34 -2.41
CA ASP A 251 28.13 -1.50 -1.57
C ASP A 251 27.46 -0.35 -2.29
N GLN A 252 27.69 -0.20 -3.59
CA GLN A 252 27.03 0.80 -4.42
C GLN A 252 25.74 0.21 -5.04
N ALA A 253 24.60 0.81 -4.73
CA ALA A 253 23.31 0.36 -5.24
C ALA A 253 23.15 0.72 -6.72
N TRP A 254 23.66 1.88 -7.16
CA TRP A 254 23.56 2.34 -8.55
C TRP A 254 24.10 1.31 -9.56
N ALA A 255 25.27 0.72 -9.27
CA ALA A 255 25.94 -0.20 -10.19
C ALA A 255 25.16 -1.51 -10.34
N ARG A 256 24.60 -2.02 -9.23
CA ARG A 256 23.73 -3.20 -9.24
C ARG A 256 22.43 -2.93 -9.99
N PHE A 257 21.82 -1.78 -9.74
CA PHE A 257 20.59 -1.40 -10.42
C PHE A 257 20.80 -1.24 -11.93
N ALA A 258 21.85 -0.53 -12.35
CA ALA A 258 22.22 -0.37 -13.76
C ALA A 258 22.47 -1.72 -14.44
N LEU A 259 23.19 -2.64 -13.77
CA LEU A 259 23.44 -3.98 -14.29
C LEU A 259 22.15 -4.77 -14.44
N GLY A 260 21.28 -4.76 -13.42
CA GLY A 260 19.97 -5.39 -13.48
C GLY A 260 19.12 -4.87 -14.65
N GLN A 261 19.03 -3.56 -14.81
CA GLN A 261 18.29 -2.92 -15.91
C GLN A 261 18.80 -3.32 -17.30
N LEU A 262 20.13 -3.49 -17.45
CA LEU A 262 20.75 -3.92 -18.70
C LEU A 262 20.49 -5.41 -18.97
N LEU A 263 20.61 -6.27 -17.95
CA LEU A 263 20.32 -7.70 -18.04
C LEU A 263 18.87 -7.99 -18.42
N VAL A 264 17.90 -7.19 -17.91
CA VAL A 264 16.50 -7.26 -18.36
C VAL A 264 16.39 -7.08 -19.88
N ARG A 265 17.11 -6.10 -20.44
CA ARG A 265 17.08 -5.83 -21.89
C ARG A 265 17.74 -6.92 -22.72
N GLU A 266 18.70 -7.63 -22.14
CA GLU A 266 19.31 -8.81 -22.75
C GLU A 266 18.45 -10.08 -22.60
N GLY A 267 17.29 -10.00 -21.93
CA GLY A 267 16.42 -11.15 -21.67
C GLY A 267 16.93 -12.09 -20.55
N ARG A 268 17.91 -11.63 -19.75
CA ARG A 268 18.55 -12.40 -18.67
C ARG A 268 17.88 -12.10 -17.32
N GLU A 269 16.59 -12.36 -17.25
CA GLU A 269 15.74 -11.87 -16.15
C GLU A 269 16.09 -12.47 -14.77
N GLU A 270 16.46 -13.75 -14.71
CA GLU A 270 16.86 -14.39 -13.45
C GLU A 270 18.11 -13.76 -12.85
N GLU A 271 19.12 -13.47 -13.68
CA GLU A 271 20.32 -12.77 -13.24
C GLU A 271 20.01 -11.32 -12.87
N ALA A 272 19.14 -10.66 -13.64
CA ALA A 272 18.71 -9.29 -13.36
C ALA A 272 18.01 -9.19 -11.99
N ALA A 273 17.12 -10.12 -11.66
CA ALA A 273 16.39 -10.14 -10.39
C ALA A 273 17.31 -10.14 -9.18
N VAL A 274 18.41 -10.90 -9.23
CA VAL A 274 19.44 -10.92 -8.17
C VAL A 274 20.04 -9.53 -7.99
N HIS A 275 20.42 -8.87 -9.09
CA HIS A 275 21.04 -7.55 -9.04
C HIS A 275 20.07 -6.44 -8.61
N LEU A 276 18.83 -6.47 -9.09
CA LEU A 276 17.81 -5.48 -8.73
C LEU A 276 17.41 -5.61 -7.25
N SER A 277 17.14 -6.82 -6.77
CA SER A 277 16.85 -7.06 -5.35
C SER A 277 18.01 -6.62 -4.46
N ALA A 278 19.24 -6.94 -4.86
CA ALA A 278 20.44 -6.51 -4.17
C ALA A 278 20.72 -5.00 -4.25
N ALA A 279 20.13 -4.28 -5.22
CA ALA A 279 20.18 -2.82 -5.26
C ALA A 279 19.17 -2.20 -4.28
N VAL A 280 17.97 -2.78 -4.13
CA VAL A 280 17.01 -2.38 -3.09
C VAL A 280 17.62 -2.53 -1.70
N GLU A 281 18.27 -3.67 -1.43
CA GLU A 281 18.94 -3.94 -0.14
C GLU A 281 20.03 -2.92 0.20
N LEU A 282 20.67 -2.32 -0.82
CA LEU A 282 21.74 -1.35 -0.66
C LEU A 282 21.28 0.09 -0.67
N ASP A 283 19.99 0.36 -0.84
CA ASP A 283 19.48 1.73 -0.93
C ASP A 283 19.89 2.53 0.32
N PRO A 284 20.69 3.60 0.19
CA PRO A 284 21.14 4.37 1.33
C PRO A 284 20.04 5.26 1.88
N ALA A 285 18.89 5.41 1.23
CA ALA A 285 17.74 6.11 1.79
C ALA A 285 16.44 5.35 1.47
N PRO A 286 16.23 4.18 2.09
CA PRO A 286 15.12 3.30 1.77
C PRO A 286 13.78 4.01 1.92
N VAL A 287 13.04 4.08 0.82
CA VAL A 287 11.65 4.56 0.78
C VAL A 287 10.63 3.41 0.77
N ARG A 288 11.10 2.17 0.82
CA ARG A 288 10.35 0.91 0.71
C ARG A 288 10.98 -0.15 1.61
N THR A 289 10.31 -1.29 1.77
CA THR A 289 10.87 -2.41 2.52
C THR A 289 12.14 -2.95 1.84
N LEU A 290 13.12 -3.37 2.64
CA LEU A 290 14.29 -4.10 2.17
C LEU A 290 13.95 -5.59 2.01
N PRO A 291 14.59 -6.32 1.08
CA PRO A 291 14.47 -7.77 0.97
C PRO A 291 14.74 -8.51 2.29
N SER A 292 15.74 -8.07 3.06
CA SER A 292 16.09 -8.62 4.38
C SER A 292 14.92 -8.58 5.39
N GLN A 293 14.03 -7.59 5.31
CA GLN A 293 12.86 -7.50 6.19
C GLN A 293 11.86 -8.64 5.97
N GLY A 294 11.80 -9.24 4.77
CA GLY A 294 10.96 -10.42 4.51
C GLY A 294 11.35 -11.61 5.40
N LEU A 295 12.66 -11.83 5.58
CA LEU A 295 13.19 -12.86 6.48
C LEU A 295 12.87 -12.54 7.95
N ARG A 296 12.84 -11.26 8.32
CA ARG A 296 12.43 -10.79 9.66
C ARG A 296 10.97 -11.12 9.94
N ALA A 297 10.09 -10.88 8.97
CA ALA A 297 8.67 -11.23 9.08
C ALA A 297 8.46 -12.74 9.22
N GLU A 298 9.19 -13.57 8.47
CA GLU A 298 9.12 -15.03 8.58
C GLU A 298 9.56 -15.52 9.98
N ARG A 299 10.70 -15.01 10.47
CA ARG A 299 11.20 -15.34 11.82
C ARG A 299 10.21 -14.93 12.90
N ALA A 300 9.62 -13.74 12.79
CA ALA A 300 8.61 -13.26 13.72
C ALA A 300 7.36 -14.15 13.72
N ALA A 301 6.90 -14.61 12.55
CA ALA A 301 5.78 -15.53 12.43
C ALA A 301 6.09 -16.86 13.14
N ARG A 302 7.25 -17.45 12.85
CA ARG A 302 7.72 -18.69 13.49
C ARG A 302 7.84 -18.55 15.02
N ALA A 303 8.38 -17.43 15.49
CA ALA A 303 8.61 -17.18 16.93
C ALA A 303 7.33 -16.89 17.72
N SER A 304 6.27 -16.44 17.05
CA SER A 304 4.97 -16.12 17.68
C SER A 304 3.92 -17.22 17.49
N GLY A 305 4.09 -18.08 16.48
CA GLY A 305 3.08 -19.04 16.03
C GLY A 305 2.05 -18.44 15.08
N ALA A 306 2.29 -17.22 14.57
CA ALA A 306 1.47 -16.62 13.53
C ALA A 306 1.68 -17.33 12.18
N LEU A 307 0.71 -17.21 11.29
CA LEU A 307 0.85 -17.63 9.91
C LEU A 307 1.77 -16.67 9.15
N PHE A 308 2.49 -17.20 8.15
CA PHE A 308 3.35 -16.41 7.28
C PHE A 308 2.84 -16.45 5.84
N LEU A 309 2.79 -15.29 5.19
CA LEU A 309 2.48 -15.15 3.77
C LEU A 309 3.67 -14.53 3.04
N ASP A 310 4.30 -15.30 2.15
CA ASP A 310 5.43 -14.83 1.34
C ASP A 310 4.95 -14.18 0.04
N VAL A 311 4.66 -12.88 0.11
CA VAL A 311 4.08 -12.13 -1.02
C VAL A 311 5.06 -12.02 -2.20
N PRO A 312 6.34 -11.64 -2.04
CA PRO A 312 7.30 -11.64 -3.14
C PRO A 312 7.42 -12.98 -3.85
N ALA A 313 7.56 -14.09 -3.10
CA ALA A 313 7.65 -15.41 -3.72
C ALA A 313 6.38 -15.75 -4.51
N SER A 314 5.22 -15.33 -4.00
CA SER A 314 3.94 -15.57 -4.66
C SER A 314 3.76 -14.80 -5.96
N LEU A 315 4.10 -13.52 -5.96
CA LEU A 315 4.03 -12.69 -7.16
C LEU A 315 5.04 -13.17 -8.19
N ARG A 316 6.24 -13.62 -7.78
CA ARG A 316 7.22 -14.18 -8.72
C ARG A 316 6.73 -15.43 -9.46
N ARG A 317 5.99 -16.30 -8.77
CA ARG A 317 5.38 -17.50 -9.40
C ARG A 317 4.39 -17.14 -10.51
N SER A 318 3.73 -15.98 -10.42
CA SER A 318 2.66 -15.58 -11.33
C SER A 318 3.07 -14.53 -12.37
N HIS A 319 4.11 -13.74 -12.09
CA HIS A 319 4.49 -12.57 -12.90
C HIS A 319 5.96 -12.55 -13.32
N GLY A 320 6.71 -13.61 -13.06
CA GLY A 320 8.13 -13.73 -13.42
C GLY A 320 9.09 -13.29 -12.29
N PRO A 321 10.40 -13.47 -12.49
CA PRO A 321 11.40 -13.32 -11.43
C PRO A 321 11.58 -11.88 -10.93
N ILE A 322 11.22 -10.88 -11.75
CA ILE A 322 11.40 -9.46 -11.46
C ILE A 322 10.06 -8.83 -11.11
N LEU A 323 9.97 -8.22 -9.92
CA LEU A 323 8.77 -7.52 -9.50
C LEU A 323 8.92 -6.03 -9.82
N GLY A 324 8.33 -5.57 -10.92
CA GLY A 324 8.53 -4.22 -11.45
C GLY A 324 7.24 -3.47 -11.75
N ASP A 325 7.30 -2.52 -12.67
CA ASP A 325 6.18 -1.63 -13.01
C ASP A 325 4.91 -2.36 -13.48
N GLN A 326 5.02 -3.62 -13.92
CA GLN A 326 3.85 -4.44 -14.24
C GLN A 326 2.98 -4.81 -13.02
N LEU A 327 3.48 -4.55 -11.80
CA LEU A 327 2.79 -4.83 -10.54
C LEU A 327 2.55 -3.59 -9.69
N PHE A 328 3.26 -2.49 -9.97
CA PHE A 328 3.31 -1.34 -9.08
C PHE A 328 3.07 -0.03 -9.83
N LEU A 329 2.35 0.87 -9.17
CA LEU A 329 2.26 2.26 -9.57
C LEU A 329 3.62 2.93 -9.37
N ASP A 330 4.21 2.81 -8.18
CA ASP A 330 5.46 3.48 -7.81
C ASP A 330 6.44 2.50 -7.14
N HIS A 331 7.29 2.99 -6.23
CA HIS A 331 8.24 2.20 -5.46
C HIS A 331 7.62 1.07 -4.63
N CYS A 332 6.36 1.17 -4.18
CA CYS A 332 5.75 0.17 -3.29
C CYS A 332 4.22 0.00 -3.35
N HIS A 333 3.49 0.84 -4.08
CA HIS A 333 2.03 0.74 -4.18
C HIS A 333 1.62 -0.15 -5.35
N TYR A 334 0.84 -1.20 -5.07
CA TYR A 334 0.40 -2.17 -6.08
C TYR A 334 -0.63 -1.59 -7.04
N LEU A 335 -0.61 -2.07 -8.29
CA LEU A 335 -1.72 -1.99 -9.22
C LEU A 335 -2.93 -2.82 -8.73
N PRO A 336 -4.16 -2.54 -9.18
CA PRO A 336 -5.35 -3.32 -8.79
C PRO A 336 -5.18 -4.84 -9.00
N GLU A 337 -4.62 -5.24 -10.13
CA GLU A 337 -4.40 -6.66 -10.49
C GLU A 337 -3.43 -7.33 -9.52
N ALA A 338 -2.38 -6.62 -9.12
CA ALA A 338 -1.41 -7.08 -8.13
C ALA A 338 -2.03 -7.17 -6.73
N ASN A 339 -2.83 -6.18 -6.31
CA ASN A 339 -3.61 -6.25 -5.06
C ASN A 339 -4.53 -7.49 -5.07
N ARG A 340 -5.22 -7.76 -6.19
CA ARG A 340 -6.07 -8.94 -6.35
C ARG A 340 -5.29 -10.24 -6.29
N ALA A 341 -4.10 -10.31 -6.88
CA ALA A 341 -3.24 -11.48 -6.81
C ALA A 341 -2.84 -11.79 -5.36
N VAL A 342 -2.43 -10.78 -4.59
CA VAL A 342 -2.10 -10.95 -3.17
C VAL A 342 -3.33 -11.38 -2.36
N ALA A 343 -4.51 -10.79 -2.62
CA ALA A 343 -5.76 -11.18 -1.97
C ALA A 343 -6.10 -12.66 -2.21
N ARG A 344 -5.94 -13.18 -3.45
CA ARG A 344 -6.18 -14.60 -3.76
C ARG A 344 -5.27 -15.54 -2.99
N GLU A 345 -3.99 -15.19 -2.89
CA GLU A 345 -3.00 -16.00 -2.15
C GLU A 345 -3.31 -16.03 -0.66
N LEU A 346 -3.74 -14.90 -0.10
CA LEU A 346 -4.23 -14.84 1.27
C LEU A 346 -5.49 -15.69 1.46
N VAL A 347 -6.48 -15.61 0.57
CA VAL A 347 -7.67 -16.48 0.61
C VAL A 347 -7.27 -17.96 0.56
N GLY A 348 -6.37 -18.34 -0.33
CA GLY A 348 -5.83 -19.71 -0.42
C GLY A 348 -5.19 -20.17 0.88
N LEU A 349 -4.34 -19.33 1.48
CA LEU A 349 -3.72 -19.60 2.78
C LEU A 349 -4.78 -19.81 3.87
N LEU A 350 -5.76 -18.91 3.99
CA LEU A 350 -6.79 -18.97 5.03
C LEU A 350 -7.67 -20.23 4.89
N LYS A 351 -8.03 -20.62 3.66
CA LYS A 351 -8.76 -21.86 3.39
C LYS A 351 -7.93 -23.10 3.75
N SER A 352 -6.66 -23.13 3.36
CA SER A 352 -5.77 -24.27 3.66
C SER A 352 -5.58 -24.52 5.16
N ARG A 353 -5.82 -23.49 5.98
CA ARG A 353 -5.75 -23.55 7.45
C ARG A 353 -7.10 -23.69 8.14
N GLY A 354 -8.20 -23.72 7.38
CA GLY A 354 -9.55 -23.83 7.93
C GLY A 354 -9.95 -22.66 8.83
N ILE A 355 -9.44 -21.44 8.54
CA ILE A 355 -9.72 -20.24 9.35
C ILE A 355 -11.06 -19.61 8.98
N LEU A 356 -11.43 -19.66 7.69
CA LEU A 356 -12.63 -19.02 7.20
C LEU A 356 -13.89 -19.79 7.63
N PRO A 357 -14.99 -19.08 7.94
CA PRO A 357 -16.26 -19.73 8.22
C PRO A 357 -16.84 -20.39 6.95
N ALA A 358 -17.80 -21.28 7.14
CA ALA A 358 -18.57 -21.84 6.04
C ALA A 358 -19.42 -20.76 5.35
N PRO A 359 -19.72 -20.91 4.04
CA PRO A 359 -20.66 -20.05 3.36
C PRO A 359 -22.01 -19.97 4.09
N SER A 360 -22.51 -18.76 4.30
CA SER A 360 -23.72 -18.48 5.10
C SER A 360 -24.71 -17.55 4.38
N GLN A 361 -24.36 -17.05 3.20
CA GLN A 361 -25.17 -16.17 2.38
C GLN A 361 -25.13 -16.61 0.90
N PRO A 362 -26.13 -16.23 0.07
CA PRO A 362 -26.06 -16.48 -1.36
C PRO A 362 -24.79 -15.89 -1.96
N PRO A 363 -24.09 -16.61 -2.84
CA PRO A 363 -22.98 -16.07 -3.62
C PRO A 363 -23.38 -14.78 -4.32
N LEU A 364 -22.60 -13.72 -4.13
CA LEU A 364 -22.82 -12.46 -4.83
C LEU A 364 -22.17 -12.52 -6.21
N SER A 365 -22.97 -12.31 -7.26
CA SER A 365 -22.44 -12.22 -8.63
C SER A 365 -21.83 -10.84 -8.85
N CYS A 366 -20.57 -10.79 -9.28
CA CYS A 366 -19.95 -9.55 -9.75
C CYS A 366 -20.71 -9.05 -10.99
N ARG A 367 -21.47 -7.96 -10.86
CA ARG A 367 -22.02 -7.24 -12.00
C ARG A 367 -20.93 -6.27 -12.47
N GLN A 368 -20.39 -6.50 -13.66
CA GLN A 368 -19.50 -5.54 -14.31
C GLN A 368 -20.35 -4.42 -14.91
N ASP A 369 -20.67 -3.42 -14.10
CA ASP A 369 -21.20 -2.16 -14.59
C ASP A 369 -20.01 -1.21 -14.84
N PRO A 370 -19.77 -0.74 -16.07
CA PRO A 370 -18.63 0.12 -16.38
C PRO A 370 -18.69 1.49 -15.67
N LEU A 371 -19.86 1.89 -15.14
CA LEU A 371 -20.00 3.12 -14.36
C LEU A 371 -19.61 2.93 -12.88
N ASP A 372 -19.41 1.69 -12.46
CA ASP A 372 -19.15 1.34 -11.09
C ASP A 372 -17.69 1.66 -10.69
N LEU A 373 -17.53 2.40 -9.59
CA LEU A 373 -16.22 2.72 -9.03
C LEU A 373 -15.43 1.44 -8.66
N GLU A 374 -16.12 0.35 -8.34
CA GLU A 374 -15.47 -0.94 -8.04
C GLU A 374 -14.94 -1.66 -9.28
N ALA A 375 -15.57 -1.43 -10.44
CA ALA A 375 -15.19 -2.05 -11.71
C ALA A 375 -14.12 -1.24 -12.47
N PHE A 376 -13.86 -0.01 -12.05
CA PHE A 376 -13.01 0.95 -12.72
C PHE A 376 -11.51 0.58 -12.70
N GLN A 377 -10.95 0.13 -13.84
CA GLN A 377 -9.53 -0.25 -13.91
C GLN A 377 -8.64 0.93 -14.31
N GLY A 378 -8.19 1.68 -13.31
CA GLY A 378 -7.44 2.92 -13.51
C GLY A 378 -6.03 2.83 -14.12
N HIS A 379 -5.66 1.78 -14.85
CA HIS A 379 -4.36 1.70 -15.56
C HIS A 379 -4.52 1.70 -17.09
N ASP A 380 -5.58 1.09 -17.63
CA ASP A 380 -5.82 1.05 -19.07
C ASP A 380 -6.44 2.35 -19.62
N ASP A 381 -7.02 3.16 -18.73
CA ASP A 381 -7.78 4.37 -19.08
C ASP A 381 -6.96 5.67 -19.05
N PHE A 382 -5.64 5.63 -18.76
CA PHE A 382 -4.82 6.84 -18.57
C PHE A 382 -3.46 6.84 -19.28
N ARG A 383 -2.97 8.06 -19.52
CA ARG A 383 -1.58 8.35 -19.87
C ARG A 383 -1.00 9.38 -18.89
N PRO A 384 0.25 9.23 -18.42
CA PRO A 384 0.92 10.27 -17.64
C PRO A 384 1.11 11.55 -18.47
N ASP A 385 1.16 12.71 -17.83
CA ASP A 385 1.52 13.98 -18.50
C ASP A 385 3.02 13.97 -18.82
N ASP A 386 3.36 13.72 -20.09
CA ASP A 386 4.74 13.66 -20.61
C ASP A 386 5.62 14.89 -20.26
N ARG A 387 5.03 16.01 -19.82
CA ARG A 387 5.72 17.28 -19.59
C ARG A 387 6.30 17.44 -18.18
N GLN A 388 6.01 16.55 -17.21
CA GLN A 388 6.28 16.80 -15.77
C GLN A 388 7.05 15.71 -15.01
N ALA A 389 7.61 14.69 -15.68
CA ALA A 389 8.43 13.67 -15.01
C ALA A 389 9.58 14.30 -14.19
N PRO A 390 9.73 13.95 -12.90
CA PRO A 390 10.92 14.33 -12.12
C PRO A 390 12.19 13.82 -12.80
N ARG A 391 13.13 14.72 -13.05
CA ARG A 391 14.33 14.48 -13.88
C ARG A 391 15.54 13.97 -13.08
N ASP A 392 15.37 13.69 -11.79
CA ASP A 392 16.46 13.47 -10.81
C ASP A 392 16.74 11.99 -10.49
N TRP A 393 16.27 11.06 -11.33
CA TRP A 393 16.35 9.60 -11.07
C TRP A 393 17.23 8.84 -12.07
N ASP A 394 18.07 9.58 -12.80
CA ASP A 394 19.00 9.00 -13.76
C ASP A 394 20.11 8.23 -13.00
N PHE A 395 20.11 6.90 -13.14
CA PHE A 395 21.08 5.99 -12.52
C PHE A 395 22.33 5.74 -13.38
N LEU A 396 22.36 6.37 -14.55
CA LEU A 396 23.48 6.49 -15.48
C LEU A 396 23.49 7.93 -16.01
N PRO A 397 24.63 8.44 -16.51
CA PRO A 397 24.68 9.77 -17.12
C PRO A 397 23.62 9.93 -18.20
N ARG A 398 22.92 11.07 -18.21
CA ARG A 398 21.77 11.31 -19.09
C ARG A 398 22.11 11.17 -20.56
N GLU A 399 23.29 11.65 -20.96
CA GLU A 399 23.78 11.54 -22.34
C GLU A 399 23.85 10.08 -22.78
N LEU A 400 24.17 9.17 -21.86
CA LEU A 400 24.21 7.75 -22.14
C LEU A 400 22.80 7.15 -22.22
N ILE A 401 21.90 7.50 -21.31
CA ILE A 401 20.48 7.09 -21.35
C ILE A 401 19.86 7.45 -22.70
N VAL A 402 20.11 8.67 -23.17
CA VAL A 402 19.66 9.15 -24.49
C VAL A 402 20.28 8.33 -25.63
N LYS A 403 21.60 8.13 -25.62
CA LYS A 403 22.28 7.32 -26.65
C LYS A 403 21.80 5.87 -26.70
N MET A 404 21.34 5.34 -25.57
CA MET A 404 20.79 3.99 -25.48
C MET A 404 19.31 3.90 -25.90
N GLY A 405 18.64 5.04 -26.16
CA GLY A 405 17.20 5.07 -26.42
C GLY A 405 16.36 4.70 -25.18
N TRP A 406 16.88 4.98 -23.98
CA TRP A 406 16.25 4.59 -22.72
C TRP A 406 15.32 5.67 -22.16
N GLU A 407 15.07 6.76 -22.90
CA GLU A 407 14.25 7.87 -22.43
C GLU A 407 12.78 7.49 -22.23
N GLN A 408 12.31 6.41 -22.88
CA GLN A 408 10.91 5.98 -22.90
C GLN A 408 10.59 4.77 -22.01
N ARG A 409 11.35 4.50 -20.94
CA ARG A 409 10.78 3.62 -19.90
C ARG A 409 9.76 4.41 -19.09
N ALA A 410 8.52 4.40 -19.59
CA ALA A 410 7.30 4.39 -18.77
C ALA A 410 7.64 3.61 -17.49
N PHE A 411 7.62 4.17 -16.28
CA PHE A 411 6.53 4.95 -15.69
C PHE A 411 7.06 6.16 -14.93
N GLN A 412 6.50 7.33 -15.25
CA GLN A 412 6.60 8.50 -14.39
C GLN A 412 5.85 8.18 -13.09
N HIS A 413 6.57 8.08 -11.98
CA HIS A 413 6.03 7.58 -10.71
C HIS A 413 4.73 8.31 -10.27
N PRO A 414 3.57 7.63 -10.20
CA PRO A 414 2.25 8.19 -9.93
C PRO A 414 2.06 8.77 -8.54
N ALA A 415 3.02 8.59 -7.62
CA ALA A 415 2.92 9.11 -6.25
C ALA A 415 2.66 10.63 -6.20
N GLY A 416 3.00 11.37 -7.26
CA GLY A 416 2.62 12.78 -7.46
C GLY A 416 1.59 13.05 -8.57
N HIS A 417 1.14 12.04 -9.32
CA HIS A 417 0.46 12.24 -10.61
C HIS A 417 -0.96 11.70 -10.68
N VAL A 418 -1.52 11.04 -9.65
CA VAL A 418 -2.96 10.71 -9.66
C VAL A 418 -3.81 11.97 -9.89
N SER A 419 -3.37 13.11 -9.36
CA SER A 419 -3.97 14.43 -9.60
C SER A 419 -3.74 15.02 -11.00
N GLN A 420 -2.89 14.39 -11.81
CA GLN A 420 -2.48 14.79 -13.17
C GLN A 420 -2.89 13.75 -14.24
N LEU A 421 -3.57 12.67 -13.85
CA LEU A 421 -4.11 11.69 -14.80
C LEU A 421 -5.17 12.38 -15.67
N GLN A 422 -5.05 12.20 -16.98
CA GLN A 422 -6.06 12.61 -17.94
C GLN A 422 -6.81 11.38 -18.44
N ALA A 423 -8.13 11.43 -18.35
CA ALA A 423 -9.01 10.41 -18.92
C ALA A 423 -8.74 10.22 -20.41
N ASN A 424 -8.68 8.96 -20.85
CA ASN A 424 -8.85 8.65 -22.26
C ASN A 424 -10.18 9.26 -22.77
N PRO A 425 -10.23 9.81 -23.99
CA PRO A 425 -11.43 10.42 -24.52
C PRO A 425 -12.54 9.37 -24.67
N VAL A 426 -13.64 9.56 -23.96
CA VAL A 426 -14.86 8.74 -24.05
C VAL A 426 -15.93 9.51 -24.83
N GLN A 427 -16.61 8.83 -25.75
CA GLN A 427 -17.63 9.47 -26.60
C GLN A 427 -18.96 9.69 -25.88
N ASP A 428 -19.30 8.81 -24.93
CA ASP A 428 -20.53 8.90 -24.14
C ASP A 428 -20.39 9.96 -23.03
N PRO A 429 -21.21 11.03 -23.02
CA PRO A 429 -21.16 12.07 -22.00
C PRO A 429 -21.38 11.56 -20.57
N LEU A 430 -22.20 10.53 -20.38
CA LEU A 430 -22.44 9.96 -19.04
C LEU A 430 -21.17 9.27 -18.52
N GLN A 431 -20.59 8.39 -19.33
CA GLN A 431 -19.33 7.73 -19.00
C GLN A 431 -18.20 8.73 -18.79
N ALA A 432 -18.14 9.80 -19.58
CA ALA A 432 -17.15 10.86 -19.40
C ALA A 432 -17.27 11.54 -18.03
N GLU A 433 -18.47 11.92 -17.60
CA GLU A 433 -18.69 12.50 -16.27
C GLU A 433 -18.35 11.51 -15.15
N VAL A 434 -18.74 10.24 -15.29
CA VAL A 434 -18.42 9.19 -14.31
C VAL A 434 -16.91 8.96 -14.18
N LEU A 435 -16.20 8.88 -15.30
CA LEU A 435 -14.74 8.71 -15.33
C LEU A 435 -14.02 9.89 -14.68
N GLN A 436 -14.50 11.12 -14.89
CA GLN A 436 -13.98 12.29 -14.18
C GLN A 436 -14.25 12.20 -12.66
N GLY A 437 -15.41 11.67 -12.26
CA GLY A 437 -15.72 11.38 -10.86
C GLY A 437 -14.77 10.35 -10.25
N HIS A 438 -14.53 9.23 -10.95
CA HIS A 438 -13.59 8.18 -10.52
C HIS A 438 -12.17 8.74 -10.36
N LEU A 439 -11.72 9.55 -11.32
CA LEU A 439 -10.42 10.24 -11.29
C LEU A 439 -10.29 11.20 -10.10
N ALA A 440 -11.31 12.04 -9.89
CA ALA A 440 -11.33 12.96 -8.77
C ALA A 440 -11.31 12.22 -7.42
N TYR A 441 -12.03 11.10 -7.33
CA TYR A 441 -12.03 10.23 -6.14
C TYR A 441 -10.63 9.65 -5.89
N LEU A 442 -9.99 9.07 -6.91
CA LEU A 442 -8.61 8.57 -6.82
C LEU A 442 -7.61 9.66 -6.43
N ALA A 443 -7.77 10.87 -6.98
CA ALA A 443 -6.91 12.00 -6.73
C ALA A 443 -7.11 12.64 -5.34
N LEU A 444 -7.97 12.05 -4.49
CA LEU A 444 -8.35 12.60 -3.19
C LEU A 444 -8.88 14.04 -3.29
N LYS A 445 -9.69 14.29 -4.34
CA LYS A 445 -10.46 15.52 -4.55
C LYS A 445 -11.95 15.20 -4.41
N PRO A 446 -12.42 14.80 -3.22
CA PRO A 446 -13.74 14.20 -3.04
C PRO A 446 -14.87 15.18 -3.38
N GLU A 447 -14.69 16.49 -3.21
CA GLU A 447 -15.68 17.51 -3.60
C GLU A 447 -15.90 17.55 -5.12
N LEU A 448 -14.82 17.38 -5.89
CA LEU A 448 -14.89 17.31 -7.35
C LEU A 448 -15.54 15.98 -7.79
N ALA A 449 -15.24 14.88 -7.09
CA ALA A 449 -15.89 13.60 -7.34
C ALA A 449 -17.41 13.68 -7.12
N VAL A 450 -17.85 14.28 -6.01
CA VAL A 450 -19.26 14.56 -5.71
C VAL A 450 -19.92 15.38 -6.82
N GLN A 451 -19.26 16.42 -7.33
CA GLN A 451 -19.79 17.24 -8.41
C GLN A 451 -20.05 16.42 -9.68
N HIS A 452 -19.08 15.60 -10.10
CA HIS A 452 -19.20 14.76 -11.29
C HIS A 452 -20.26 13.67 -11.11
N TYR A 453 -20.31 12.99 -9.97
CA TYR A 453 -21.34 11.98 -9.72
C TYR A 453 -22.74 12.57 -9.65
N ARG A 454 -22.94 13.77 -9.08
CA ARG A 454 -24.25 14.46 -9.11
C ARG A 454 -24.71 14.81 -10.52
N LYS A 455 -23.79 15.21 -11.41
CA LYS A 455 -24.11 15.44 -12.83
C LYS A 455 -24.49 14.14 -13.54
N ALA A 456 -23.71 13.08 -13.34
CA ALA A 456 -24.01 11.76 -13.89
C ALA A 456 -25.39 11.26 -13.41
N LEU A 457 -25.70 11.45 -12.13
CA LEU A 457 -26.97 11.07 -11.53
C LEU A 457 -28.14 11.92 -12.03
N THR A 458 -27.92 13.19 -12.37
CA THR A 458 -28.93 14.04 -13.02
C THR A 458 -29.29 13.51 -14.42
N ALA A 459 -28.30 12.98 -15.15
CA ALA A 459 -28.51 12.41 -16.48
C ALA A 459 -29.14 11.00 -16.43
N ALA A 460 -28.82 10.21 -15.41
CA ALA A 460 -29.18 8.80 -15.32
C ALA A 460 -29.55 8.36 -13.88
N PRO A 461 -30.63 8.92 -13.28
CA PRO A 461 -30.98 8.71 -11.86
C PRO A 461 -31.38 7.27 -11.50
N GLU A 462 -31.72 6.46 -12.50
CA GLU A 462 -32.09 5.05 -12.37
C GLU A 462 -30.89 4.12 -12.16
N HIS A 463 -29.67 4.56 -12.47
CA HIS A 463 -28.47 3.75 -12.30
C HIS A 463 -28.07 3.66 -10.82
N ALA A 464 -28.36 2.51 -10.19
CA ALA A 464 -28.07 2.26 -8.79
C ALA A 464 -26.60 2.57 -8.42
N VAL A 465 -25.64 2.14 -9.25
CA VAL A 465 -24.20 2.30 -8.97
C VAL A 465 -23.77 3.76 -8.80
N LEU A 466 -24.45 4.71 -9.43
CA LEU A 466 -24.13 6.14 -9.30
C LEU A 466 -24.44 6.65 -7.88
N TRP A 467 -25.50 6.13 -7.25
CA TRP A 467 -25.81 6.43 -5.86
C TRP A 467 -24.71 5.90 -4.93
N ARG A 468 -24.22 4.68 -5.16
CA ARG A 468 -23.10 4.12 -4.39
C ARG A 468 -21.82 4.94 -4.54
N ASN A 469 -21.46 5.27 -5.77
CA ASN A 469 -20.27 6.09 -6.08
C ASN A 469 -20.36 7.45 -5.38
N LEU A 470 -21.52 8.11 -5.46
CA LEU A 470 -21.78 9.38 -4.77
C LEU A 470 -21.66 9.23 -3.25
N GLY A 471 -22.27 8.19 -2.67
CA GLY A 471 -22.20 7.92 -1.24
C GLY A 471 -20.76 7.75 -0.74
N HIS A 472 -19.92 7.01 -1.46
CA HIS A 472 -18.50 6.88 -1.11
C HIS A 472 -17.73 8.21 -1.20
N ALA A 473 -18.01 9.03 -2.22
CA ALA A 473 -17.38 10.36 -2.32
C ALA A 473 -17.85 11.31 -1.20
N LEU A 474 -19.13 11.25 -0.82
CA LEU A 474 -19.67 12.04 0.29
C LEU A 474 -19.08 11.62 1.64
N ALA A 475 -18.88 10.32 1.87
CA ALA A 475 -18.23 9.81 3.08
C ALA A 475 -16.80 10.36 3.22
N GLN A 476 -16.04 10.48 2.12
CA GLN A 476 -14.72 11.11 2.13
C GLN A 476 -14.74 12.60 2.48
N THR A 477 -15.87 13.28 2.26
CA THR A 477 -16.07 14.70 2.65
C THR A 477 -16.64 14.91 4.06
N ASP A 478 -16.70 13.88 4.91
CA ASP A 478 -17.33 13.95 6.25
C ASP A 478 -18.84 14.30 6.19
N GLN A 479 -19.49 14.03 5.05
CA GLN A 479 -20.94 14.21 4.82
C GLN A 479 -21.69 12.88 4.96
N LEU A 480 -21.50 12.21 6.10
CA LEU A 480 -21.98 10.84 6.30
C LEU A 480 -23.51 10.70 6.20
N ALA A 481 -24.29 11.68 6.64
CA ALA A 481 -25.76 11.62 6.56
C ALA A 481 -26.24 11.47 5.11
N GLU A 482 -25.75 12.32 4.20
CA GLU A 482 -26.10 12.24 2.77
C GLU A 482 -25.51 10.96 2.12
N ALA A 483 -24.35 10.49 2.59
CA ALA A 483 -23.78 9.23 2.14
C ALA A 483 -24.69 8.03 2.48
N LEU A 484 -25.26 8.01 3.69
CA LEU A 484 -26.20 6.97 4.13
C LEU A 484 -27.48 6.98 3.27
N ASP A 485 -28.04 8.15 2.99
CA ASP A 485 -29.19 8.29 2.08
C ASP A 485 -28.87 7.73 0.69
N CYS A 486 -27.69 8.04 0.15
CA CYS A 486 -27.25 7.51 -1.14
C CYS A 486 -27.09 5.98 -1.13
N TRP A 487 -26.57 5.40 -0.05
CA TRP A 487 -26.44 3.95 0.07
C TRP A 487 -27.80 3.26 0.24
N GLU A 488 -28.75 3.88 0.93
CA GLU A 488 -30.14 3.41 0.99
C GLU A 488 -30.77 3.38 -0.41
N GLU A 489 -30.59 4.44 -1.21
CA GLU A 489 -31.07 4.49 -2.61
C GLU A 489 -30.39 3.45 -3.51
N PHE A 490 -29.10 3.17 -3.32
CA PHE A 490 -28.41 2.09 -4.02
C PHE A 490 -29.05 0.73 -3.74
N LEU A 491 -29.30 0.40 -2.47
CA LEU A 491 -29.88 -0.88 -2.07
C LEU A 491 -31.37 -1.00 -2.49
N SER A 492 -32.16 0.06 -2.38
CA SER A 492 -33.58 0.07 -2.78
C SER A 492 -33.75 -0.21 -4.28
N ARG A 493 -32.76 0.15 -5.10
CA ARG A 493 -32.70 -0.09 -6.55
C ARG A 493 -32.17 -1.47 -6.93
N GLY A 494 -31.99 -2.36 -5.94
CA GLY A 494 -31.50 -3.71 -6.14
C GLY A 494 -29.97 -3.82 -6.23
N GLY A 495 -29.25 -2.78 -5.78
CA GLY A 495 -27.84 -2.89 -5.45
C GLY A 495 -27.61 -3.93 -4.35
N GLN A 496 -26.46 -4.60 -4.38
CA GLN A 496 -26.09 -5.62 -3.41
C GLN A 496 -24.73 -5.28 -2.83
N ASP A 497 -24.71 -4.94 -1.54
CA ASP A 497 -23.47 -4.72 -0.79
C ASP A 497 -23.71 -5.05 0.69
N PRO A 498 -23.25 -6.21 1.16
CA PRO A 498 -23.43 -6.62 2.55
C PRO A 498 -22.81 -5.64 3.56
N HIS A 499 -21.75 -4.94 3.17
CA HIS A 499 -21.09 -4.00 4.08
C HIS A 499 -21.95 -2.74 4.27
N LEU A 500 -22.53 -2.20 3.20
CA LEU A 500 -23.47 -1.08 3.30
C LEU A 500 -24.72 -1.45 4.12
N VAL A 501 -25.19 -2.70 4.03
CA VAL A 501 -26.28 -3.22 4.86
C VAL A 501 -25.92 -3.19 6.35
N GLU A 502 -24.70 -3.57 6.73
CA GLU A 502 -24.25 -3.48 8.13
C GLU A 502 -24.12 -2.03 8.61
N ILE A 503 -23.61 -1.13 7.76
CA ILE A 503 -23.49 0.30 8.06
C ILE A 503 -24.87 0.92 8.33
N LEU A 504 -25.83 0.75 7.40
CA LEU A 504 -27.19 1.29 7.54
C LEU A 504 -27.91 0.71 8.76
N ARG A 505 -27.68 -0.58 9.07
CA ARG A 505 -28.21 -1.19 10.29
C ARG A 505 -27.66 -0.53 11.55
N ALA A 506 -26.35 -0.29 11.59
CA ALA A 506 -25.68 0.32 12.73
C ALA A 506 -26.15 1.76 12.99
N THR A 507 -26.57 2.47 11.95
CA THR A 507 -27.07 3.85 12.02
C THR A 507 -28.60 3.96 12.11
N GLY A 508 -29.32 2.83 12.15
CA GLY A 508 -30.78 2.81 12.24
C GLY A 508 -31.53 3.26 10.97
N HIS A 509 -30.86 3.26 9.81
CA HIS A 509 -31.47 3.59 8.52
C HIS A 509 -32.29 2.40 7.99
N ARG A 510 -33.20 2.66 7.04
CA ARG A 510 -34.09 1.62 6.53
C ARG A 510 -33.33 0.71 5.57
N ILE A 511 -33.59 -0.58 5.70
CA ILE A 511 -33.09 -1.60 4.78
C ILE A 511 -34.34 -2.20 4.14
N GLU A 512 -34.89 -1.54 3.12
CA GLU A 512 -36.02 -2.11 2.38
C GLU A 512 -35.51 -3.26 1.49
N PRO A 513 -35.99 -4.50 1.66
CA PRO A 513 -35.66 -5.57 0.74
C PRO A 513 -36.30 -5.26 -0.62
N SER A 514 -35.50 -5.25 -1.68
CA SER A 514 -36.01 -5.10 -3.05
C SER A 514 -37.09 -6.16 -3.31
N PRO A 515 -38.33 -5.78 -3.70
CA PRO A 515 -39.29 -6.75 -4.20
C PRO A 515 -38.70 -7.31 -5.50
N GLY A 516 -38.33 -8.60 -5.49
CA GLY A 516 -37.71 -9.27 -6.63
C GLY A 516 -38.46 -8.92 -7.91
N ARG A 517 -37.81 -8.19 -8.82
CA ARG A 517 -38.39 -7.85 -10.13
C ARG A 517 -38.65 -9.18 -10.84
N PRO A 518 -39.91 -9.53 -11.18
CA PRO A 518 -40.14 -10.76 -11.93
C PRO A 518 -39.40 -10.65 -13.28
N PRO A 519 -38.89 -11.75 -13.83
CA PRO A 519 -38.19 -11.73 -15.10
C PRO A 519 -39.07 -11.05 -16.14
N ALA A 520 -38.49 -10.10 -16.89
CA ALA A 520 -39.19 -9.38 -17.94
C ALA A 520 -39.92 -10.39 -18.84
N GLY A 521 -41.25 -10.32 -18.84
CA GLY A 521 -42.10 -11.23 -19.59
C GLY A 521 -41.63 -11.27 -21.04
N SER A 522 -41.43 -12.49 -21.54
CA SER A 522 -41.18 -12.79 -22.95
C SER A 522 -42.17 -11.99 -23.83
N PRO A 523 -41.69 -11.32 -24.90
CA PRO A 523 -42.58 -10.55 -25.76
C PRO A 523 -43.66 -11.47 -26.33
N LYS A 524 -44.93 -11.11 -26.11
CA LYS A 524 -46.06 -11.76 -26.75
C LYS A 524 -45.87 -11.64 -28.26
N ARG A 525 -45.70 -12.79 -28.92
CA ARG A 525 -45.85 -12.90 -30.37
C ARG A 525 -47.31 -12.61 -30.71
N THR A 526 -47.54 -11.55 -31.48
CA THR A 526 -48.67 -11.43 -32.41
C THR A 526 -48.11 -10.98 -33.74
#